data_AF-A0A962ADP5-F1
#
_entry.id   AF-A0A962ADP5-F1
#
_cell.length_a   1.000
_cell.length_b   1.000
_cell.length_c   1.000
_cell.angle_alpha   90.00
_cell.angle_beta   90.00
_cell.angle_gamma   90.00
#
_symmetry.space_group_name_H-M   'P 1'
#
loop_
_entity.id
_entity.type
_entity.pdbx_description
1 polymer ?
#
loop_
_entity_poly.entity_id
_entity_poly.type
_entity_poly.pdbx_seq_one_letter_code
_entity_poly.pdbx_strand_id
1 'polypeptide(L)'
;MTRFLRTTLLCGLAIGASLPALAEDKPTPIGPKLQPYIGCINRLSERSYSSRARYLSWSKPSGPTGRERIIYGLYTIYDTADCRKNVEKAAEMAPKNEELEKAGAAFAAAVGALEPMLKEADDYYSQQNYKDDKMAKGKAMHPKLMAAWAAFASADQELRGVVQKLNDVSQAEEMAEVEQREGRKARWHIMDTMLKAKALNRIEGGDPAKM
;
A
#
# COMPACT_ATOMS: atom_id res chain seq x y z
N MET A 1 65.70 -72.03 13.38
CA MET A 1 64.43 -72.53 13.96
C MET A 1 63.53 -71.34 14.25
N THR A 2 62.24 -71.46 13.89
CA THR A 2 61.07 -70.67 14.38
C THR A 2 61.04 -69.16 14.17
N ARG A 3 59.98 -68.49 13.72
CA ARG A 3 58.68 -68.83 13.10
C ARG A 3 58.10 -67.48 12.62
N PHE A 4 57.45 -67.45 11.47
CA PHE A 4 56.70 -66.30 10.93
C PHE A 4 55.51 -65.94 11.83
N LEU A 5 55.20 -64.64 11.96
CA LEU A 5 53.80 -64.17 12.09
C LEU A 5 53.64 -62.77 11.47
N ARG A 6 52.76 -62.72 10.47
CA ARG A 6 52.20 -61.52 9.82
C ARG A 6 51.37 -60.74 10.84
N THR A 7 51.41 -59.41 10.80
CA THR A 7 50.35 -58.57 11.38
C THR A 7 49.98 -57.47 10.39
N THR A 8 48.67 -57.40 10.17
CA THR A 8 47.96 -56.71 9.11
C THR A 8 47.84 -55.22 9.39
N LEU A 9 47.92 -54.43 8.32
CA LEU A 9 47.60 -53.01 8.23
C LEU A 9 46.12 -52.76 8.64
N LEU A 10 45.86 -51.73 9.45
CA LEU A 10 44.58 -51.01 9.42
C LEU A 10 44.85 -49.51 9.34
N CYS A 11 44.61 -48.97 8.14
CA CYS A 11 44.58 -47.56 7.84
C CYS A 11 43.27 -47.00 8.43
N GLY A 12 43.35 -46.17 9.47
CA GLY A 12 42.19 -45.52 10.06
C GLY A 12 41.69 -44.40 9.15
N LEU A 13 40.60 -44.64 8.43
CA LEU A 13 39.86 -43.61 7.71
C LEU A 13 39.02 -42.82 8.74
N ALA A 14 39.49 -41.64 9.13
CA ALA A 14 38.68 -40.70 9.89
C ALA A 14 37.61 -40.11 8.96
N ILE A 15 36.39 -40.63 9.04
CA ILE A 15 35.22 -40.05 8.38
C ILE A 15 34.87 -38.77 9.16
N GLY A 16 35.34 -37.63 8.66
CA GLY A 16 34.84 -36.33 9.09
C GLY A 16 33.37 -36.20 8.68
N ALA A 17 32.47 -36.36 9.64
CA ALA A 17 31.07 -36.04 9.44
C ALA A 17 30.94 -34.51 9.32
N SER A 18 30.93 -34.01 8.08
CA SER A 18 30.47 -32.65 7.79
C SER A 18 28.98 -32.58 8.13
N LEU A 19 28.67 -32.03 9.30
CA LEU A 19 27.29 -31.63 9.61
C LEU A 19 26.84 -30.65 8.53
N PRO A 20 25.69 -30.86 7.87
CA PRO A 20 25.13 -29.82 7.03
C PRO A 20 24.88 -28.61 7.93
N ALA A 21 25.50 -27.48 7.61
CA ALA A 21 25.12 -26.20 8.18
C ALA A 21 23.61 -26.07 7.94
N LEU A 22 22.81 -26.04 9.01
CA LEU A 22 21.42 -25.62 8.94
C LEU A 22 21.45 -24.26 8.25
N ALA A 23 20.94 -24.18 7.03
CA ALA A 23 20.68 -22.91 6.41
C ALA A 23 19.78 -22.14 7.38
N GLU A 24 20.27 -21.05 7.96
CA GLU A 24 19.40 -20.12 8.66
C GLU A 24 18.35 -19.68 7.63
N ASP A 25 17.09 -20.06 7.86
CA ASP A 25 15.98 -19.59 7.04
C ASP A 25 15.91 -18.08 7.23
N LYS A 26 16.49 -17.33 6.29
CA LYS A 26 16.40 -15.87 6.29
C LYS A 26 14.90 -15.52 6.29
N PRO A 27 14.45 -14.60 7.16
CA PRO A 27 13.06 -14.16 7.16
C PRO A 27 12.65 -13.70 5.75
N THR A 28 11.48 -14.12 5.29
CA THR A 28 10.95 -13.67 3.98
C THR A 28 10.85 -12.14 3.97
N PRO A 29 11.45 -11.45 2.97
CA PRO A 29 11.39 -9.99 2.89
C PRO A 29 9.95 -9.49 2.75
N ILE A 30 9.62 -8.40 3.44
CA ILE A 30 8.28 -7.79 3.39
C ILE A 30 8.00 -7.07 2.06
N GLY A 31 9.03 -6.59 1.35
CA GLY A 31 8.91 -5.75 0.15
C GLY A 31 7.93 -6.27 -0.93
N PRO A 32 8.02 -7.54 -1.37
CA PRO A 32 7.08 -8.11 -2.34
C PRO A 32 5.63 -8.09 -1.86
N LYS A 33 5.39 -8.31 -0.55
CA LYS A 33 4.04 -8.26 0.04
C LYS A 33 3.45 -6.85 0.04
N LEU A 34 4.27 -5.79 0.03
CA LEU A 34 3.78 -4.41 -0.02
C LEU A 34 3.19 -4.02 -1.39
N GLN A 35 3.63 -4.66 -2.47
CA GLN A 35 3.31 -4.22 -3.84
C GLN A 35 1.80 -4.17 -4.17
N PRO A 36 0.98 -5.16 -3.77
CA PRO A 36 -0.47 -5.09 -4.01
C PRO A 36 -1.15 -3.90 -3.32
N TYR A 37 -0.72 -3.58 -2.09
CA TYR A 37 -1.23 -2.44 -1.33
C TYR A 37 -0.80 -1.10 -1.96
N ILE A 38 0.47 -0.99 -2.38
CA ILE A 38 0.97 0.17 -3.13
C ILE A 38 0.20 0.34 -4.44
N GLY A 39 -0.10 -0.75 -5.14
CA GLY A 39 -0.91 -0.74 -6.37
C GLY A 39 -2.30 -0.14 -6.16
N CYS A 40 -3.00 -0.56 -5.09
CA CYS A 40 -4.27 0.04 -4.68
C CYS A 40 -4.16 1.54 -4.45
N ILE A 41 -3.18 1.97 -3.65
CA ILE A 41 -2.93 3.39 -3.34
C ILE A 41 -2.72 4.18 -4.64
N ASN A 42 -1.81 3.73 -5.50
CA ASN A 42 -1.44 4.41 -6.73
C ASN A 42 -2.60 4.52 -7.71
N ARG A 43 -3.48 3.51 -7.76
CA ARG A 43 -4.62 3.51 -8.67
C ARG A 43 -5.75 4.43 -8.22
N LEU A 44 -6.06 4.46 -6.93
CA LEU A 44 -7.35 4.96 -6.44
C LEU A 44 -7.27 6.26 -5.66
N SER A 45 -6.15 6.55 -5.01
CA SER A 45 -6.13 7.62 -4.01
C SER A 45 -6.30 9.01 -4.60
N GLU A 46 -5.46 9.34 -5.60
CA GLU A 46 -5.47 10.66 -6.23
C GLU A 46 -6.85 10.98 -6.81
N ARG A 47 -7.44 10.02 -7.55
CA ARG A 47 -8.76 10.20 -8.15
C ARG A 47 -9.87 10.38 -7.10
N SER A 48 -9.81 9.67 -5.98
CA SER A 48 -10.76 9.83 -4.87
C SER A 48 -10.68 11.23 -4.24
N TYR A 49 -9.48 11.76 -3.99
CA TYR A 49 -9.30 13.12 -3.50
C TYR A 49 -9.71 14.17 -4.54
N SER A 50 -9.29 14.00 -5.78
CA SER A 50 -9.67 14.87 -6.91
C SER A 50 -11.18 14.90 -7.12
N SER A 51 -11.89 13.79 -6.90
CA SER A 51 -13.36 13.73 -6.94
C SER A 51 -14.00 14.64 -5.89
N ARG A 52 -13.56 14.54 -4.64
CA ARG A 52 -14.02 15.42 -3.55
C ARG A 52 -13.73 16.88 -3.84
N ALA A 53 -12.50 17.19 -4.27
CA ALA A 53 -12.08 18.55 -4.61
C ALA A 53 -12.94 19.13 -5.74
N ARG A 54 -13.20 18.35 -6.79
CA ARG A 54 -14.09 18.73 -7.89
C ARG A 54 -15.50 19.01 -7.39
N TYR A 55 -16.06 18.15 -6.56
CA TYR A 55 -17.39 18.34 -5.99
C TYR A 55 -17.49 19.63 -5.15
N LEU A 56 -16.51 19.87 -4.29
CA LEU A 56 -16.46 21.06 -3.42
C LEU A 56 -16.06 22.35 -4.14
N SER A 57 -15.60 22.28 -5.40
CA SER A 57 -15.32 23.47 -6.21
C SER A 57 -16.58 24.25 -6.61
N TRP A 58 -17.75 23.62 -6.53
CA TRP A 58 -19.04 24.26 -6.86
C TRP A 58 -20.10 24.06 -5.77
N SER A 59 -20.07 22.94 -5.05
CA SER A 59 -20.94 22.69 -3.91
C SER A 59 -20.36 23.33 -2.66
N LYS A 60 -21.21 23.95 -1.83
CA LYS A 60 -20.76 24.44 -0.53
C LYS A 60 -20.34 23.28 0.38
N PRO A 61 -19.46 23.52 1.37
CA PRO A 61 -19.18 22.53 2.41
C PRO A 61 -20.42 22.03 3.16
N SER A 62 -21.48 22.84 3.23
CA SER A 62 -22.79 22.48 3.80
C SER A 62 -23.73 21.75 2.82
N GLY A 63 -23.30 21.56 1.57
CA GLY A 63 -24.06 20.92 0.50
C GLY A 63 -24.64 21.88 -0.54
N PRO A 64 -25.16 21.32 -1.64
CA PRO A 64 -25.70 22.09 -2.76
C PRO A 64 -27.05 22.70 -2.38
N THR A 65 -27.28 23.92 -2.82
CA THR A 65 -28.47 24.71 -2.47
C THR A 65 -29.58 24.60 -3.52
N GLY A 66 -29.23 24.23 -4.76
CA GLY A 66 -30.10 24.30 -5.94
C GLY A 66 -30.13 25.68 -6.59
N ARG A 67 -29.24 26.60 -6.17
CA ARG A 67 -29.10 27.96 -6.72
C ARG A 67 -27.73 28.18 -7.36
N GLU A 68 -26.95 27.12 -7.52
CA GLU A 68 -25.62 27.18 -8.12
C GLU A 68 -25.72 27.61 -9.58
N ARG A 69 -24.90 28.59 -9.99
CA ARG A 69 -24.86 29.07 -11.37
C ARG A 69 -24.30 28.01 -12.33
N ILE A 70 -23.31 27.26 -11.85
CA ILE A 70 -22.62 26.21 -12.61
C ILE A 70 -22.46 25.00 -11.68
N ILE A 71 -22.84 23.83 -12.18
CA ILE A 71 -22.67 22.55 -11.48
C ILE A 71 -21.66 21.74 -12.27
N TYR A 72 -20.49 21.54 -11.68
CA TYR A 72 -19.36 20.88 -12.32
C TYR A 72 -19.32 19.36 -12.14
N GLY A 73 -20.22 18.81 -11.32
CA GLY A 73 -20.27 17.40 -10.96
C GLY A 73 -19.08 16.96 -10.10
N LEU A 74 -18.63 15.72 -10.30
CA LEU A 74 -17.49 15.13 -9.61
C LEU A 74 -16.79 14.13 -10.53
N TYR A 75 -15.68 13.56 -10.07
CA TYR A 75 -15.03 12.46 -10.78
C TYR A 75 -15.43 11.11 -10.18
N THR A 76 -15.53 10.08 -11.01
CA THR A 76 -15.72 8.70 -10.54
C THR A 76 -14.38 8.01 -10.34
N ILE A 77 -14.42 6.86 -9.67
CA ILE A 77 -13.30 5.91 -9.57
C ILE A 77 -13.76 4.57 -10.15
N TYR A 78 -12.80 3.72 -10.51
CA TYR A 78 -13.03 2.39 -11.09
C TYR A 78 -11.98 1.41 -10.55
N ASP A 79 -12.13 0.13 -10.86
CA ASP A 79 -11.20 -0.96 -10.53
C ASP A 79 -11.05 -1.24 -9.02
N THR A 80 -12.04 -0.88 -8.19
CA THR A 80 -11.98 -1.17 -6.75
C THR A 80 -12.05 -2.66 -6.44
N ALA A 81 -12.70 -3.45 -7.31
CA ALA A 81 -12.75 -4.90 -7.20
C ALA A 81 -11.37 -5.56 -7.35
N ASP A 82 -10.54 -5.07 -8.27
CA ASP A 82 -9.17 -5.55 -8.45
C ASP A 82 -8.29 -5.20 -7.26
N CYS A 83 -8.45 -3.99 -6.71
CA CYS A 83 -7.79 -3.62 -5.47
C CYS A 83 -8.14 -4.61 -4.34
N ARG A 84 -9.42 -4.86 -4.08
CA ARG A 84 -9.87 -5.82 -3.06
C ARG A 84 -9.26 -7.20 -3.26
N LYS A 85 -9.37 -7.75 -4.46
CA LYS A 85 -8.81 -9.06 -4.81
C LYS A 85 -7.30 -9.13 -4.57
N ASN A 86 -6.57 -8.08 -4.92
CA ASN A 86 -5.12 -8.05 -4.79
C ASN A 86 -4.67 -7.94 -3.32
N VAL A 87 -5.37 -7.17 -2.48
CA VAL A 87 -5.03 -7.10 -1.04
C VAL A 87 -5.42 -8.39 -0.30
N GLU A 88 -6.52 -9.04 -0.68
CA GLU A 88 -6.91 -10.36 -0.12
C GLU A 88 -5.85 -11.42 -0.41
N LYS A 89 -5.38 -11.50 -1.67
CA LYS A 89 -4.27 -12.39 -2.03
C LYS A 89 -2.97 -12.03 -1.31
N ALA A 90 -2.68 -10.74 -1.15
CA ALA A 90 -1.49 -10.29 -0.45
C ALA A 90 -1.50 -10.65 1.04
N ALA A 91 -2.68 -10.73 1.65
CA ALA A 91 -2.83 -11.15 3.04
C ALA A 91 -2.42 -12.61 3.26
N GLU A 92 -2.53 -13.46 2.24
CA GLU A 92 -2.09 -14.86 2.28
C GLU A 92 -0.56 -15.02 2.15
N MET A 93 0.13 -14.00 1.61
CA MET A 93 1.59 -14.04 1.42
C MET A 93 2.35 -13.98 2.75
N ALA A 94 3.52 -14.62 2.79
CA ALA A 94 4.51 -14.40 3.84
C ALA A 94 5.31 -13.11 3.58
N PRO A 95 5.86 -12.46 4.63
CA PRO A 95 5.59 -12.72 6.04
C PRO A 95 4.20 -12.20 6.47
N LYS A 96 3.61 -12.76 7.53
CA LYS A 96 2.36 -12.22 8.10
C LYS A 96 2.59 -10.85 8.70
N ASN A 97 1.64 -9.94 8.47
CA ASN A 97 1.68 -8.60 9.04
C ASN A 97 0.24 -8.10 9.24
N GLU A 98 -0.31 -8.33 10.42
CA GLU A 98 -1.72 -8.06 10.72
C GLU A 98 -2.08 -6.58 10.55
N GLU A 99 -1.16 -5.67 10.87
CA GLU A 99 -1.35 -4.23 10.73
C GLU A 99 -1.54 -3.83 9.25
N LEU A 100 -0.66 -4.29 8.35
CA LEU A 100 -0.77 -4.07 6.91
C LEU A 100 -2.03 -4.71 6.33
N GLU A 101 -2.30 -5.96 6.72
CA GLU A 101 -3.45 -6.73 6.23
C GLU A 101 -4.76 -6.03 6.60
N LYS A 102 -4.90 -5.59 7.86
CA LYS A 102 -6.06 -4.84 8.35
C LYS A 102 -6.19 -3.48 7.66
N ALA A 103 -5.10 -2.72 7.54
CA ALA A 103 -5.12 -1.41 6.89
C ALA A 103 -5.50 -1.54 5.40
N GLY A 104 -4.98 -2.56 4.71
CA GLY A 104 -5.29 -2.82 3.31
C GLY A 104 -6.73 -3.25 3.09
N ALA A 105 -7.27 -4.10 3.96
CA ALA A 105 -8.68 -4.47 3.94
C ALA A 105 -9.59 -3.26 4.17
N ALA A 106 -9.24 -2.39 5.12
CA ALA A 106 -9.98 -1.16 5.39
C ALA A 106 -9.98 -0.20 4.18
N PHE A 107 -8.82 -0.02 3.54
CA PHE A 107 -8.70 0.78 2.32
C PHE A 107 -9.59 0.21 1.19
N ALA A 108 -9.47 -1.09 0.91
CA ALA A 108 -10.24 -1.76 -0.14
C ALA A 108 -11.76 -1.70 0.11
N ALA A 109 -12.19 -1.83 1.37
CA ALA A 109 -13.58 -1.65 1.75
C ALA A 109 -14.05 -0.20 1.54
N ALA A 110 -13.24 0.79 1.93
CA ALA A 110 -13.60 2.19 1.80
C ALA A 110 -13.74 2.63 0.34
N VAL A 111 -12.78 2.27 -0.53
CA VAL A 111 -12.87 2.58 -1.97
C VAL A 111 -14.02 1.81 -2.64
N GLY A 112 -14.25 0.55 -2.25
CA GLY A 112 -15.38 -0.25 -2.75
C GLY A 112 -16.75 0.30 -2.37
N ALA A 113 -16.87 0.95 -1.20
CA ALA A 113 -18.07 1.66 -0.79
C ALA A 113 -18.20 3.03 -1.47
N LEU A 114 -17.08 3.70 -1.74
CA LEU A 114 -17.05 5.03 -2.37
C LEU A 114 -17.46 4.97 -3.85
N GLU A 115 -16.96 3.99 -4.61
CA GLU A 115 -17.21 3.86 -6.05
C GLU A 115 -18.70 3.98 -6.45
N PRO A 116 -19.63 3.16 -5.90
CA PRO A 116 -21.03 3.25 -6.30
C PRO A 116 -21.68 4.59 -5.93
N MET A 117 -21.26 5.23 -4.84
CA MET A 117 -21.78 6.54 -4.45
C MET A 117 -21.32 7.65 -5.41
N LEU A 118 -20.05 7.59 -5.84
CA LEU A 118 -19.54 8.52 -6.84
C LEU A 118 -20.24 8.31 -8.17
N LYS A 119 -20.47 7.06 -8.57
CA LYS A 119 -21.22 6.77 -9.80
C LYS A 119 -22.65 7.31 -9.75
N GLU A 120 -23.37 7.09 -8.66
CA GLU A 120 -24.74 7.60 -8.50
C GLU A 120 -24.79 9.13 -8.58
N ALA A 121 -23.84 9.79 -7.93
CA ALA A 121 -23.76 11.25 -7.93
C ALA A 121 -23.35 11.81 -9.30
N ASP A 122 -22.38 11.18 -9.98
CA ASP A 122 -21.98 11.56 -11.34
C ASP A 122 -23.14 11.41 -12.32
N ASP A 123 -23.85 10.27 -12.30
CA ASP A 123 -25.03 10.03 -13.12
C ASP A 123 -26.11 11.11 -12.85
N TYR A 124 -26.35 11.47 -11.58
CA TYR A 124 -27.32 12.51 -11.22
C TYR A 124 -26.95 13.91 -11.74
N TYR A 125 -25.69 14.34 -11.57
CA TYR A 125 -25.26 15.67 -11.98
C TYR A 125 -25.05 15.79 -13.50
N SER A 126 -24.54 14.75 -14.15
CA SER A 126 -24.29 14.73 -15.60
C SER A 126 -25.59 14.70 -16.41
N GLN A 127 -26.59 13.93 -15.96
CA GLN A 127 -27.92 13.87 -16.58
C GLN A 127 -28.79 15.08 -16.24
N GLN A 128 -28.32 15.96 -15.35
CA GLN A 128 -29.01 17.17 -14.92
C GLN A 128 -30.35 16.91 -14.20
N ASN A 129 -30.53 15.73 -13.61
CA ASN A 129 -31.72 15.33 -12.85
C ASN A 129 -32.01 16.27 -11.67
N TYR A 130 -31.01 17.05 -11.23
CA TYR A 130 -31.18 18.12 -10.23
C TYR A 130 -32.13 19.23 -10.68
N LYS A 131 -32.35 19.40 -11.98
CA LYS A 131 -33.31 20.37 -12.53
C LYS A 131 -34.75 19.93 -12.30
N ASP A 132 -34.99 18.63 -12.32
CA ASP A 132 -36.32 18.04 -12.18
C ASP A 132 -36.76 18.00 -10.71
N ASP A 133 -35.84 17.64 -9.81
CA ASP A 133 -36.12 17.49 -8.39
C ASP A 133 -35.75 18.71 -7.54
N LYS A 134 -35.37 19.83 -8.17
CA LYS A 134 -34.94 21.07 -7.50
C LYS A 134 -33.78 20.82 -6.50
N MET A 135 -32.82 19.98 -6.88
CA MET A 135 -31.65 19.58 -6.09
C MET A 135 -31.99 18.73 -4.85
N ALA A 136 -33.18 18.11 -4.78
CA ALA A 136 -33.60 17.34 -3.60
C ALA A 136 -32.67 16.14 -3.36
N LYS A 137 -32.39 15.33 -4.39
CA LYS A 137 -31.48 14.18 -4.27
C LYS A 137 -30.04 14.64 -4.03
N GLY A 138 -29.57 15.69 -4.69
CA GLY A 138 -28.24 16.26 -4.46
C GLY A 138 -28.01 16.65 -2.99
N LYS A 139 -29.00 17.29 -2.35
CA LYS A 139 -28.99 17.61 -0.92
C LYS A 139 -28.96 16.37 -0.03
N ALA A 140 -29.77 15.35 -0.37
CA ALA A 140 -29.82 14.11 0.38
C ALA A 140 -28.53 13.26 0.25
N MET A 141 -27.87 13.30 -0.91
CA MET A 141 -26.61 12.59 -1.16
C MET A 141 -25.42 13.26 -0.48
N HIS A 142 -25.43 14.59 -0.34
CA HIS A 142 -24.30 15.35 0.20
C HIS A 142 -23.70 14.78 1.49
N PRO A 143 -24.46 14.60 2.60
CA PRO A 143 -23.88 14.08 3.84
C PRO A 143 -23.29 12.66 3.68
N LYS A 144 -23.89 11.82 2.82
CA LYS A 144 -23.41 10.47 2.55
C LYS A 144 -22.08 10.49 1.81
N LEU A 145 -21.97 11.33 0.78
CA LEU A 145 -20.73 11.51 0.03
C LEU A 145 -19.61 12.05 0.93
N MET A 146 -19.89 13.05 1.77
CA MET A 146 -18.93 13.61 2.71
C MET A 146 -18.43 12.56 3.72
N ALA A 147 -19.33 11.73 4.25
CA ALA A 147 -18.96 10.63 5.12
C ALA A 147 -18.11 9.56 4.40
N ALA A 148 -18.46 9.20 3.16
CA ALA A 148 -17.72 8.22 2.38
C ALA A 148 -16.30 8.70 2.04
N TRP A 149 -16.14 9.96 1.62
CA TRP A 149 -14.80 10.54 1.41
C TRP A 149 -13.99 10.63 2.71
N ALA A 150 -14.62 10.93 3.85
CA ALA A 150 -13.92 10.96 5.14
C ALA A 150 -13.44 9.55 5.56
N ALA A 151 -14.29 8.54 5.38
CA ALA A 151 -13.91 7.15 5.63
C ALA A 151 -12.77 6.68 4.72
N PHE A 152 -12.83 7.02 3.42
CA PHE A 152 -11.74 6.79 2.49
C PHE A 152 -10.45 7.50 2.93
N ALA A 153 -10.50 8.79 3.25
CA ALA A 153 -9.31 9.56 3.62
C ALA A 153 -8.63 8.96 4.86
N SER A 154 -9.41 8.58 5.88
CA SER A 154 -8.89 7.92 7.07
C SER A 154 -8.21 6.58 6.74
N ALA A 155 -8.81 5.76 5.88
CA ALA A 155 -8.24 4.47 5.49
C ALA A 155 -6.99 4.61 4.60
N ASP A 156 -6.97 5.60 3.70
CA ASP A 156 -5.81 5.94 2.87
C ASP A 156 -4.63 6.41 3.70
N GLN A 157 -4.85 7.32 4.65
CA GLN A 157 -3.82 7.79 5.57
C GLN A 157 -3.21 6.63 6.39
N GLU A 158 -4.06 5.77 6.95
CA GLU A 158 -3.61 4.61 7.73
C GLU A 158 -2.77 3.67 6.87
N LEU A 159 -3.27 3.25 5.71
CA LEU A 159 -2.54 2.32 4.84
C LEU A 159 -1.22 2.92 4.35
N ARG A 160 -1.19 4.21 3.98
CA ARG A 160 0.04 4.90 3.59
C ARG A 160 1.06 4.92 4.72
N GLY A 161 0.61 5.20 5.95
CA GLY A 161 1.47 5.17 7.13
C GLY A 161 2.11 3.80 7.35
N VAL A 162 1.31 2.73 7.28
CA VAL A 162 1.80 1.35 7.46
C VAL A 162 2.73 0.93 6.34
N VAL A 163 2.35 1.16 5.07
CA VAL A 163 3.18 0.85 3.90
C VAL A 163 4.50 1.61 3.97
N GLN A 164 4.48 2.89 4.35
CA GLN A 164 5.69 3.68 4.50
C GLN A 164 6.62 3.08 5.56
N LYS A 165 6.09 2.76 6.75
CA LYS A 165 6.85 2.15 7.85
C LYS A 165 7.53 0.85 7.40
N LEU A 166 6.78 -0.03 6.75
CA LEU A 166 7.30 -1.33 6.32
C LEU A 166 8.25 -1.22 5.11
N ASN A 167 8.02 -0.25 4.24
CA ASN A 167 8.93 0.02 3.13
C ASN A 167 10.27 0.59 3.63
N ASP A 168 10.28 1.37 4.71
CA ASP A 168 11.53 1.83 5.34
C ASP A 168 12.34 0.63 5.88
N VAL A 169 11.68 -0.33 6.53
CA VAL A 169 12.31 -1.59 6.97
C VAL A 169 12.90 -2.36 5.79
N SER A 170 12.09 -2.59 4.74
CA SER A 170 12.54 -3.33 3.55
C SER A 170 13.73 -2.68 2.86
N GLN A 171 13.80 -1.34 2.82
CA GLN A 171 14.91 -0.62 2.20
C GLN A 171 16.18 -0.70 3.06
N ALA A 172 16.06 -0.70 4.38
CA ALA A 172 17.19 -0.89 5.29
C ALA A 172 17.77 -2.31 5.18
N GLU A 173 16.91 -3.33 5.09
CA GLU A 173 17.31 -4.72 4.86
C GLU A 173 18.05 -4.87 3.52
N GLU A 174 17.50 -4.33 2.43
CA GLU A 174 18.15 -4.38 1.12
C GLU A 174 19.53 -3.71 1.15
N MET A 175 19.64 -2.55 1.82
CA MET A 175 20.92 -1.85 1.96
C MET A 175 21.95 -2.66 2.74
N ALA A 176 21.54 -3.31 3.83
CA ALA A 176 22.42 -4.18 4.61
C ALA A 176 22.90 -5.38 3.78
N GLU A 177 22.02 -5.98 2.97
CA GLU A 177 22.41 -7.06 2.05
C GLU A 177 23.37 -6.60 0.94
N VAL A 178 23.20 -5.38 0.44
CA VAL A 178 24.13 -4.79 -0.52
C VAL A 178 25.49 -4.54 0.13
N GLU A 179 25.52 -4.02 1.35
CA GLU A 179 26.76 -3.81 2.10
C GLU A 179 27.51 -5.13 2.34
N GLN A 180 26.80 -6.18 2.76
CA GLN A 180 27.41 -7.49 2.99
C GLN A 180 27.96 -8.13 1.72
N ARG A 181 27.26 -8.00 0.59
CA ARG A 181 27.65 -8.65 -0.68
C ARG A 181 28.70 -7.87 -1.46
N GLU A 182 28.58 -6.55 -1.47
CA GLU A 182 29.33 -5.68 -2.38
C GLU A 182 30.27 -4.72 -1.64
N GLY A 183 30.07 -4.52 -0.33
CA GLY A 183 30.65 -3.42 0.44
C GLY A 183 29.95 -2.09 0.17
N ARG A 184 30.47 -1.01 0.77
CA ARG A 184 29.98 0.36 0.55
C ARG A 184 30.48 0.93 -0.77
N LYS A 185 30.03 0.34 -1.89
CA LYS A 185 30.33 0.80 -3.24
C LYS A 185 29.23 1.72 -3.77
N ALA A 186 29.30 2.08 -5.06
CA ALA A 186 28.37 3.00 -5.71
C ALA A 186 26.89 2.67 -5.42
N ARG A 187 26.48 1.39 -5.53
CA ARG A 187 25.11 0.96 -5.25
C ARG A 187 24.67 1.32 -3.82
N TRP A 188 25.49 1.00 -2.82
CA TRP A 188 25.21 1.33 -1.43
C TRP A 188 25.07 2.85 -1.23
N HIS A 189 26.00 3.64 -1.77
CA HIS A 189 25.96 5.11 -1.64
C HIS A 189 24.74 5.74 -2.32
N ILE A 190 24.30 5.19 -3.46
CA ILE A 190 23.05 5.61 -4.12
C ILE A 190 21.86 5.33 -3.20
N MET A 191 21.77 4.12 -2.63
CA MET A 191 20.68 3.77 -1.72
C MET A 191 20.68 4.65 -0.46
N ASP A 192 21.85 4.89 0.15
CA ASP A 192 22.02 5.75 1.34
C ASP A 192 21.58 7.20 1.05
N THR A 193 21.98 7.74 -0.11
CA THR A 193 21.55 9.06 -0.55
C THR A 193 20.03 9.12 -0.73
N MET A 194 19.42 8.11 -1.36
CA MET A 194 17.98 8.07 -1.57
C MET A 194 17.19 7.94 -0.26
N LEU A 195 17.66 7.15 0.71
CA LEU A 195 17.02 7.06 2.03
C LEU A 195 17.09 8.37 2.80
N LYS A 196 18.23 9.07 2.74
CA LYS A 196 18.39 10.40 3.35
C LYS A 196 17.49 11.44 2.66
N ALA A 197 17.42 11.44 1.34
CA ALA A 197 16.53 12.32 0.58
C ALA A 197 15.05 12.06 0.91
N LYS A 198 14.65 10.79 1.02
CA LYS A 198 13.31 10.40 1.47
C LYS A 198 13.02 10.94 2.87
N ALA A 199 13.96 10.83 3.80
CA ALA A 199 13.82 11.36 5.15
C ALA A 199 13.67 12.88 5.16
N LEU A 200 14.45 13.60 4.35
CA LEU A 200 14.33 15.06 4.21
C LEU A 200 12.97 15.47 3.64
N ASN A 201 12.53 14.83 2.55
CA ASN A 201 11.22 15.10 1.94
C ASN A 201 10.06 14.87 2.92
N ARG A 202 10.21 13.99 3.91
CA ARG A 202 9.20 13.80 4.97
C ARG A 202 9.15 14.93 5.98
N ILE A 203 10.30 15.56 6.25
CA ILE A 203 10.38 16.70 7.16
C ILE A 203 9.84 17.95 6.48
N GLU A 204 10.11 18.12 5.18
CA GLU A 204 9.65 19.28 4.39
C GLU A 204 8.20 19.14 3.90
N GLY A 205 7.81 17.92 3.49
CA GLY A 205 6.49 17.60 2.98
C GLY A 205 5.45 17.54 4.10
N GLY A 206 4.77 18.65 4.34
CA GLY A 206 3.61 18.71 5.23
C GLY A 206 2.53 17.68 4.88
N ASP A 207 1.78 17.28 5.91
CA ASP A 207 0.67 16.31 5.86
C ASP A 207 -0.21 16.49 4.60
N PRO A 208 -0.26 15.50 3.68
CA PRO A 208 -1.07 15.59 2.47
C PRO A 208 -2.58 15.71 2.75
N ALA A 209 -3.03 15.47 3.98
CA ALA A 209 -4.40 15.75 4.43
C ALA A 209 -4.72 17.25 4.59
N LYS A 210 -3.69 18.10 4.53
CA LYS A 210 -3.80 19.56 4.63
C LYS A 210 -3.74 20.28 3.27
N MET A 211 -3.66 19.53 2.16
CA MET A 211 -3.72 20.06 0.79
C MET A 211 -5.09 19.86 0.16
#